data_AF-A0A538QKJ8-F1
#
_entry.id   AF-A0A538QKJ8-F1
#
_cell.length_a   1.000
_cell.length_b   1.000
_cell.length_c   1.000
_cell.angle_alpha   90.00
_cell.angle_beta   90.00
_cell.angle_gamma   90.00
#
_symmetry.space_group_name_H-M   'P 1'
#
loop_
_entity.id
_entity.type
_entity.pdbx_description
1 polymer ?
#
loop_
_entity_poly.entity_id
_entity_poly.type
_entity_poly.pdbx_seq_one_letter_code
_entity_poly.pdbx_strand_id
1 'polypeptide(L)' 'MQNFSNTGSLKVQFVPVGRHRREWMWKARDEESNTISISGQRFDSLPDAVRDAREHLGDDDDGDDEGPAAA' A
#
# COMPACT_ATOMS: atom_id res chain seq x y z
N MET A 1 21.74 20.85 10.49
CA MET A 1 20.38 20.84 9.92
C MET A 1 20.06 19.39 9.61
N GLN A 2 19.64 18.67 10.63
CA GLN A 2 19.33 17.24 10.55
C GLN A 2 17.87 17.08 10.91
N ASN A 3 17.03 16.66 9.96
CA ASN A 3 15.89 15.80 10.25
C ASN A 3 15.34 15.17 8.95
N PHE A 4 16.11 14.29 8.32
CA PHE A 4 15.53 13.31 7.40
C PHE A 4 14.91 12.24 8.29
N SER A 5 13.61 12.32 8.59
CA SER A 5 12.78 11.22 9.10
C SER A 5 11.38 11.76 9.39
N ASN A 6 10.50 11.77 8.39
CA ASN A 6 9.12 11.32 8.57
C ASN A 6 8.46 11.06 7.20
N THR A 7 9.10 10.27 6.33
CA THR A 7 8.31 9.45 5.41
C THR A 7 7.59 8.44 6.30
N GLY A 8 6.43 8.86 6.81
CA GLY A 8 5.68 8.07 7.79
C GLY A 8 5.48 6.67 7.22
N SER A 9 5.89 5.66 7.98
CA SER A 9 5.89 4.28 7.52
C SER A 9 4.45 3.79 7.24
N LEU A 10 3.98 4.02 6.02
CA LEU A 10 2.66 3.63 5.56
C LEU A 10 2.51 2.12 5.63
N LYS A 11 1.59 1.64 6.45
CA LYS A 11 1.31 0.22 6.66
C LYS A 11 0.04 -0.19 5.95
N VAL A 12 0.16 -1.09 5.00
CA VAL A 12 -0.98 -1.69 4.32
C VAL A 12 -1.48 -2.90 5.10
N GLN A 13 -2.76 -2.90 5.46
CA GLN A 13 -3.43 -4.03 6.09
C GLN A 13 -4.46 -4.65 5.14
N PHE A 14 -4.29 -5.93 4.84
CA PHE A 14 -5.26 -6.71 4.08
C PHE A 14 -6.25 -7.39 5.02
N VAL A 15 -7.53 -7.19 4.78
CA VAL A 15 -8.64 -7.71 5.59
C VAL A 15 -9.57 -8.55 4.71
N PRO A 16 -9.83 -9.82 5.08
CA PRO A 16 -10.86 -10.60 4.41
C PRO A 16 -12.24 -10.06 4.79
N VAL A 17 -13.08 -9.84 3.78
CA VAL A 17 -14.44 -9.32 3.92
C VAL A 17 -15.47 -10.26 3.27
N GLY A 18 -16.75 -9.92 3.41
CA GLY A 18 -17.84 -10.72 2.87
C GLY A 18 -18.36 -11.78 3.83
N ARG A 19 -19.59 -12.26 3.59
CA ARG A 19 -20.26 -13.28 4.43
C ARG A 19 -19.48 -14.59 4.50
N HIS A 20 -18.65 -14.89 3.49
CA HIS A 20 -17.85 -16.11 3.41
C HIS A 20 -16.33 -15.87 3.53
N ARG A 21 -15.86 -14.65 3.82
CA ARG A 21 -14.42 -14.30 3.86
C ARG A 21 -13.65 -14.70 2.59
N ARG A 22 -14.34 -14.73 1.45
CA ARG A 22 -13.75 -15.00 0.12
C ARG A 22 -13.36 -13.72 -0.60
N GLU A 23 -13.78 -12.58 -0.08
CA GLU A 23 -13.44 -11.27 -0.61
C GLU A 23 -12.34 -10.65 0.25
N TRP A 24 -11.58 -9.72 -0.32
CA TRP A 24 -10.44 -9.05 0.28
C TRP A 24 -10.56 -7.55 0.08
N MET A 25 -10.14 -6.79 1.08
CA MET A 25 -9.96 -5.35 0.99
C MET A 25 -8.61 -4.99 1.59
N TRP A 26 -8.00 -3.92 1.12
CA TRP A 26 -6.79 -3.38 1.72
C TRP A 26 -7.08 -2.01 2.33
N LYS A 27 -6.35 -1.64 3.37
CA LYS A 27 -6.40 -0.30 3.96
C LYS A 27 -5.01 0.15 4.34
N ALA A 28 -4.67 1.36 3.96
CA ALA A 28 -3.42 2.00 4.36
C ALA A 28 -3.62 2.71 5.69
N ARG A 29 -2.66 2.51 6.58
CA ARG A 29 -2.60 3.15 7.88
C ARG A 29 -1.30 3.90 8.01
N ASP A 30 -1.41 5.08 8.60
CA ASP A 30 -0.26 5.85 9.00
C ASP A 30 0.36 5.29 10.31
N GLU A 31 1.46 5.87 10.75
CA GLU A 31 2.21 5.50 11.96
C GLU A 31 1.35 5.64 13.22
N GLU A 32 0.42 6.59 13.24
CA GLU A 32 -0.58 6.76 14.29
C GLU A 32 -1.71 5.70 14.25
N SER A 33 -1.58 4.68 13.39
CA SER A 33 -2.62 3.68 13.09
C SER A 33 -3.92 4.28 12.55
N ASN A 34 -3.91 5.56 12.15
CA ASN A 34 -5.04 6.20 11.50
C ASN A 34 -5.21 5.61 10.09
N THR A 35 -6.44 5.26 9.72
CA THR A 35 -6.71 4.73 8.39
C THR A 35 -6.84 5.90 7.43
N ILE A 36 -5.80 6.12 6.63
CA ILE A 36 -5.74 7.24 5.68
C ILE A 36 -6.30 6.87 4.31
N SER A 37 -6.38 5.57 3.99
CA SER A 37 -6.94 5.09 2.73
C SER A 37 -7.45 3.66 2.85
N ILE A 38 -8.43 3.32 2.03
CA ILE A 38 -9.04 2.00 1.96
C ILE A 38 -9.44 1.70 0.51
N SER A 39 -9.34 0.44 0.11
CA SER A 39 -9.81 -0.01 -1.19
C SER A 39 -11.30 0.28 -1.33
N GLY A 40 -11.70 1.03 -2.36
CA GLY A 40 -13.11 1.31 -2.64
C GLY A 40 -13.89 0.10 -3.14
N GLN A 41 -13.17 -0.95 -3.55
CA GLN A 41 -13.72 -2.21 -4.06
C GLN A 41 -13.27 -3.40 -3.20
N ARG A 42 -14.02 -4.50 -3.36
CA ARG A 42 -13.71 -5.80 -2.76
C ARG A 42 -13.16 -6.70 -3.86
N PHE A 43 -12.05 -7.37 -3.56
CA PHE A 43 -11.38 -8.27 -4.49
C PHE A 43 -11.72 -9.72 -4.15
N ASP A 44 -11.96 -10.55 -5.15
CA ASP A 44 -12.19 -11.99 -4.93
C ASP A 44 -10.92 -12.75 -4.51
N SER A 45 -9.76 -12.09 -4.49
CA SER A 45 -8.46 -12.69 -4.22
C SER A 45 -7.48 -11.70 -3.58
N LEU A 46 -6.70 -12.18 -2.62
CA LEU A 46 -5.62 -11.43 -1.96
C LEU A 46 -4.61 -10.82 -2.97
N PRO A 47 -4.08 -11.55 -3.97
CA PRO A 47 -3.11 -10.97 -4.91
C PRO A 47 -3.66 -9.79 -5.71
N ASP A 48 -4.95 -9.78 -6.07
CA ASP A 48 -5.58 -8.63 -6.74
C ASP A 48 -5.64 -7.42 -5.81
N ALA A 49 -6.01 -7.63 -4.54
CA ALA A 49 -6.00 -6.57 -3.53
C ALA A 49 -4.59 -6.01 -3.28
N VAL A 50 -3.56 -6.86 -3.29
CA VAL A 50 -2.15 -6.44 -3.12
C VAL A 50 -1.67 -5.60 -4.31
N ARG A 51 -2.03 -5.98 -5.54
CA ARG A 51 -1.67 -5.22 -6.74
C ARG A 51 -2.29 -3.83 -6.72
N ASP A 52 -3.60 -3.76 -6.48
CA ASP A 52 -4.31 -2.47 -6.42
C ASP A 52 -3.79 -1.58 -5.28
N ALA A 53 -3.49 -2.15 -4.12
CA ALA A 53 -2.85 -1.43 -3.02
C ALA A 53 -1.50 -0.85 -3.42
N ARG A 54 -0.69 -1.65 -4.12
CA ARG A 54 0.64 -1.23 -4.59
C ARG A 54 0.54 -0.17 -5.70
N GLU A 55 -0.49 -0.20 -6.54
CA GLU A 55 -0.73 0.85 -7.53
C GLU A 55 -1.27 2.14 -6.91
N HIS A 56 -2.09 2.05 -5.85
CA HIS A 56 -2.63 3.23 -5.17
C HIS A 56 -1.67 3.87 -4.16
N LEU A 57 -0.77 3.08 -3.56
CA LEU A 57 0.16 3.52 -2.52
C LEU A 57 1.61 3.61 -3.02
N GLY A 58 1.91 2.95 -4.14
CA GLY A 58 3.23 2.97 -4.78
C GLY A 58 3.34 4.10 -5.78
N ASP A 59 3.58 5.31 -5.26
CA ASP A 59 4.22 6.42 -5.97
C ASP A 59 5.20 7.19 -5.04
N ASP A 60 5.62 6.56 -3.93
CA ASP A 60 6.63 7.14 -3.00
C ASP A 60 7.85 6.22 -2.82
N ASP A 61 7.96 5.14 -3.63
CA ASP A 61 9.25 4.46 -3.82
C ASP A 61 10.04 5.27 -4.85
N ASP A 62 10.53 6.42 -4.39
CA ASP A 62 11.50 7.26 -5.06
C ASP A 62 12.73 6.40 -5.38
N GLY A 63 12.72 5.84 -6.60
CA GLY A 63 13.88 5.55 -7.44
C GLY A 63 15.20 5.24 -6.74
N ASP A 64 15.33 4.06 -6.13
CA ASP A 64 16.60 3.32 -6.24
C ASP A 64 16.71 2.75 -7.68
N ASP A 65 16.74 3.66 -8.67
CA ASP A 65 17.11 3.39 -10.05
C ASP A 65 18.64 3.50 -10.15
N GLU A 66 19.35 2.55 -9.51
CA GLU A 66 20.71 2.21 -9.94
C GLU A 66 20.63 1.08 -10.98
N GLY A 67 19.97 1.37 -12.11
CA GLY A 67 20.04 0.59 -13.36
C GLY A 67 20.93 1.33 -14.36
N PRO A 68 21.87 0.66 -15.05
CA PRO A 68 22.98 1.34 -15.73
C PRO A 68 22.46 2.32 -16.78
N ALA A 69 22.90 3.58 -16.68
CA ALA A 69 22.69 4.59 -17.71
C ALA A 69 23.06 3.99 -19.08
N ALA A 70 22.03 3.71 -19.88
CA ALA A 70 22.19 3.26 -21.24
C ALA A 70 22.40 4.48 -22.14
N ALA A 71 23.46 4.39 -22.95
CA ALA A 71 23.85 5.18 -24.13
C ALA A 71 24.72 6.44 -23.89
#